data_AF-A0A511AF66-F1
#
_entry.id   AF-A0A511AF66-F1
#
_cell.length_a   1.000
_cell.length_b   1.000
_cell.length_c   1.000
_cell.angle_alpha   90.00
_cell.angle_beta   90.00
_cell.angle_gamma   90.00
#
_symmetry.space_group_name_H-M   'P 1'
#
loop_
_entity.id
_entity.type
_entity.pdbx_description
1 polymer ?
#
loop_
_entity_poly.entity_id
_entity_poly.type
_entity_poly.pdbx_seq_one_letter_code
_entity_poly.pdbx_strand_id
1 'polypeptide(L)'
;MAHVDLNDRLRETRARLDRQRASAGQPRAKYARLERKEARVREDQCAELTSLARSLMRDRVSRRERITENTLIRVAIDLLLAHRDQLRGSDEGELRRSMMPEVPDFRSSAVAESGTSGVPDSRTTDSPDFRSSGVANSLTFGPRNYERPEPTESRRGRRS
;
A
#
# COMPACT_ATOMS: atom_id res chain seq x y z
N MET A 1 24.71 52.22 -6.39
CA MET A 1 23.30 51.76 -6.30
C MET A 1 22.85 51.43 -7.71
N ALA A 2 22.63 50.15 -8.04
CA ALA A 2 22.26 49.75 -9.40
C ALA A 2 20.80 50.14 -9.67
N HIS A 3 20.60 51.12 -10.57
CA HIS A 3 19.28 51.48 -11.09
C HIS A 3 18.83 50.34 -12.01
N VAL A 4 18.05 49.39 -11.48
CA VAL A 4 17.42 48.36 -12.30
C VAL A 4 16.37 49.04 -13.18
N ASP A 5 16.57 49.03 -14.50
CA ASP A 5 15.68 49.67 -15.46
C ASP A 5 14.29 49.01 -15.40
N LEU A 6 13.27 49.84 -15.21
CA LEU A 6 11.87 49.41 -15.18
C LEU A 6 11.48 48.71 -16.49
N ASN A 7 12.08 49.11 -17.61
CA ASN A 7 11.85 48.50 -18.91
C ASN A 7 12.37 47.06 -18.98
N ASP A 8 13.50 46.77 -18.34
CA ASP A 8 14.04 45.41 -18.29
C ASP A 8 13.14 44.50 -17.46
N ARG A 9 12.60 45.00 -16.33
CA ARG A 9 11.58 44.27 -15.55
C ARG A 9 10.29 44.02 -16.34
N LEU A 10 9.84 44.98 -17.14
CA LEU A 10 8.64 44.84 -17.98
C LEU A 10 8.85 43.86 -19.14
N ARG A 11 10.06 43.81 -19.71
CA ARG A 11 10.45 42.81 -20.73
C ARG A 11 10.54 41.41 -20.13
N GLU A 12 11.12 41.29 -18.95
CA GLU A 12 11.27 40.01 -18.26
C GLU A 12 9.92 39.43 -17.82
N THR A 13 9.02 40.28 -17.32
CA THR A 13 7.65 39.89 -16.97
C THR A 13 6.84 39.48 -18.20
N ARG A 14 6.94 40.19 -19.33
CA ARG A 14 6.34 39.77 -20.61
C ARG A 14 6.89 38.43 -21.09
N ALA A 15 8.21 38.25 -21.12
CA ALA A 15 8.84 36.98 -21.50
C ALA A 15 8.43 35.82 -20.57
N ARG A 16 8.19 36.08 -19.29
CA ARG A 16 7.65 35.09 -18.34
C ARG A 16 6.20 34.72 -18.67
N LEU A 17 5.35 35.71 -18.97
CA LEU A 17 3.96 35.48 -19.37
C LEU A 17 3.85 34.75 -20.72
N ASP A 18 4.72 35.07 -21.67
CA ASP A 18 4.77 34.39 -22.97
C ASP A 18 5.22 32.94 -22.83
N ARG A 19 6.18 32.65 -21.94
CA ARG A 19 6.55 31.27 -21.58
C ARG A 19 5.42 30.50 -20.89
N GLN A 20 4.63 31.17 -20.05
CA GLN A 20 3.44 30.57 -19.42
C GLN A 20 2.30 30.34 -20.42
N ARG A 21 2.12 31.23 -21.40
CA ARG A 21 1.16 31.06 -22.50
C ARG A 21 1.59 29.95 -23.46
N ALA A 22 2.88 29.83 -23.74
CA ALA A 22 3.43 28.75 -24.54
C ALA A 22 3.29 27.38 -23.85
N SER A 23 3.36 27.31 -22.52
CA SER A 23 3.14 26.06 -21.77
C SER A 23 1.66 25.71 -21.57
N ALA A 24 0.74 26.68 -21.67
CA ALA A 24 -0.71 26.43 -21.59
C ALA A 24 -1.26 25.58 -22.75
N GLY A 25 -0.53 25.52 -23.88
CA GLY A 25 -0.85 24.67 -25.04
C GLY A 25 -0.20 23.28 -25.02
N GLN A 26 0.64 22.97 -24.04
CA GLN A 26 1.26 21.64 -23.93
C GLN A 26 0.25 20.64 -23.33
N PRO A 27 0.16 19.41 -23.86
CA PRO A 27 -0.73 18.40 -23.29
C PRO A 27 -0.34 18.14 -21.84
N ARG A 28 -1.23 18.54 -20.91
CA ARG A 28 -1.02 18.35 -19.47
C ARG A 28 -0.79 16.87 -19.21
N ALA A 29 0.25 16.58 -18.43
CA ALA A 29 0.55 15.22 -18.02
C ALA A 29 -0.70 14.52 -17.47
N LYS A 30 -0.84 13.21 -17.70
CA LYS A 30 -2.06 12.46 -17.39
C LYS A 30 -2.56 12.68 -15.96
N TYR A 31 -1.65 12.74 -14.99
CA TYR A 31 -1.98 12.98 -13.59
C TYR A 31 -2.60 14.37 -13.33
N ALA A 32 -2.23 15.39 -14.09
CA ALA A 32 -2.76 16.76 -13.94
C ALA A 32 -4.18 16.94 -14.50
N ARG A 33 -4.75 15.88 -15.09
CA ARG A 33 -6.13 15.81 -15.59
C ARG A 33 -7.04 14.96 -14.69
N LEU A 34 -6.48 14.33 -13.65
CA LEU A 34 -7.20 13.43 -12.76
C LEU A 34 -7.30 14.07 -11.37
N GLU A 35 -8.45 13.90 -10.73
CA GLU A 35 -8.66 14.33 -9.35
C GLU A 35 -8.06 13.32 -8.37
N ARG A 36 -7.47 13.81 -7.27
CA ARG A 36 -6.94 12.95 -6.22
C ARG A 36 -8.09 12.43 -5.35
N LYS A 37 -8.18 11.11 -5.24
CA LYS A 37 -9.08 10.41 -4.33
C LYS A 37 -8.28 9.49 -3.43
N GLU A 38 -8.54 9.55 -2.12
CA GLU A 38 -7.99 8.59 -1.16
C GLU A 38 -9.00 7.48 -0.90
N ALA A 39 -8.54 6.24 -0.91
CA ALA A 39 -9.33 5.06 -0.63
C ALA A 39 -8.51 4.09 0.22
N ARG A 40 -9.14 3.50 1.24
CA ARG A 40 -8.55 2.40 1.99
C ARG A 40 -8.94 1.11 1.29
N VAL A 41 -7.94 0.36 0.85
CA VAL A 41 -8.09 -0.97 0.24
C VAL A 41 -7.48 -2.00 1.16
N ARG A 42 -7.92 -3.24 1.00
CA ARG A 42 -7.42 -4.36 1.80
C ARG A 42 -6.02 -4.77 1.34
N GLU A 43 -5.28 -5.43 2.23
CA GLU A 43 -3.89 -5.83 1.95
C GLU A 43 -3.78 -6.82 0.78
N ASP A 44 -4.68 -7.81 0.74
CA ASP A 44 -4.84 -8.76 -0.36
C ASP A 44 -5.07 -8.04 -1.70
N GLN A 45 -6.01 -7.10 -1.72
CA GLN A 45 -6.32 -6.31 -2.91
C GLN A 45 -5.11 -5.50 -3.40
N CYS A 46 -4.32 -4.94 -2.48
CA CYS A 46 -3.10 -4.20 -2.82
C CYS A 46 -2.05 -5.10 -3.50
N ALA A 47 -1.81 -6.28 -2.90
CA ALA A 47 -0.86 -7.27 -3.43
C ALA A 47 -1.31 -7.82 -4.81
N GLU A 48 -2.59 -8.10 -4.98
CA GLU A 48 -3.16 -8.56 -6.24
C GLU A 48 -3.11 -7.49 -7.34
N LEU A 49 -3.50 -6.25 -7.04
CA LEU A 49 -3.43 -5.14 -8.01
C LEU A 49 -1.98 -4.89 -8.45
N THR A 50 -1.02 -4.96 -7.52
CA THR A 50 0.41 -4.85 -7.83
C THR A 50 0.85 -5.93 -8.81
N SER A 51 0.48 -7.19 -8.52
CA SER A 51 0.85 -8.35 -9.32
C SER A 51 0.23 -8.31 -10.72
N LEU A 52 -1.06 -7.96 -10.78
CA LEU A 52 -1.80 -7.82 -12.03
C LEU A 52 -1.24 -6.69 -12.90
N ALA A 53 -0.97 -5.52 -12.31
CA ALA A 53 -0.37 -4.41 -13.04
C ALA A 53 1.00 -4.77 -13.61
N ARG A 54 1.82 -5.52 -12.85
CA ARG A 54 3.12 -6.02 -13.35
C ARG A 54 2.96 -7.03 -14.47
N SER A 55 1.98 -7.94 -14.41
CA SER A 55 1.74 -8.89 -15.50
C SER A 55 1.31 -8.16 -16.77
N LEU A 56 0.27 -7.33 -16.69
CA LEU A 56 -0.20 -6.55 -17.83
C LEU A 56 0.89 -5.64 -18.42
N MET A 57 1.75 -5.08 -17.57
CA MET A 57 2.92 -4.32 -17.99
C MET A 57 3.90 -5.20 -18.78
N ARG A 58 4.15 -6.46 -18.39
CA ARG A 58 5.02 -7.37 -19.16
C ARG A 58 4.39 -7.80 -20.48
N ASP A 59 3.08 -8.09 -20.45
CA ASP A 59 2.37 -8.74 -21.54
C ASP A 59 1.90 -7.74 -22.62
N ARG A 60 1.94 -6.42 -22.33
CA ARG A 60 1.47 -5.40 -23.28
C ARG A 60 2.31 -5.35 -24.55
N VAL A 61 1.62 -5.33 -25.69
CA VAL A 61 2.20 -5.13 -27.02
C VAL A 61 2.71 -3.69 -27.19
N SER A 62 1.93 -2.70 -26.75
CA SER A 62 2.26 -1.27 -26.87
C SER A 62 2.86 -0.73 -25.57
N ARG A 63 4.03 -0.08 -25.67
CA ARG A 63 4.74 0.50 -24.51
C ARG A 63 4.46 2.00 -24.28
N ARG A 64 3.45 2.57 -24.95
CA ARG A 64 3.15 4.02 -24.91
C ARG A 64 2.72 4.53 -23.54
N GLU A 65 1.92 3.75 -22.79
CA GLU A 65 1.46 4.13 -21.45
C GLU A 65 1.93 3.12 -20.40
N ARG A 66 2.19 3.63 -19.19
CA ARG A 66 2.43 2.78 -18.01
C ARG A 66 1.10 2.32 -17.44
N ILE A 67 0.98 1.01 -17.23
CA ILE A 67 -0.13 0.39 -16.50
C ILE A 67 0.29 0.32 -15.04
N THR A 68 -0.56 0.84 -14.16
CA THR A 68 -0.34 0.95 -12.71
C THR A 68 -1.60 0.53 -11.97
N GLU A 69 -1.52 0.31 -10.66
CA GLU A 69 -2.70 0.10 -9.79
C GLU A 69 -3.76 1.18 -10.01
N ASN A 70 -3.36 2.46 -10.05
CA ASN A 70 -4.28 3.58 -10.34
C ASN A 70 -4.95 3.48 -11.72
N THR A 71 -4.36 2.76 -12.68
CA THR A 71 -5.02 2.50 -13.96
C THR A 71 -6.07 1.42 -13.83
N LEU A 72 -5.77 0.35 -13.09
CA LEU A 72 -6.71 -0.74 -12.82
C LEU A 72 -7.89 -0.26 -11.96
N ILE A 73 -7.65 0.56 -10.94
CA ILE A 73 -8.70 1.16 -10.10
C ILE A 73 -9.64 2.02 -10.95
N ARG A 74 -9.12 2.83 -11.88
CA ARG A 74 -9.95 3.63 -12.78
C ARG A 74 -10.81 2.75 -13.69
N VAL A 75 -10.24 1.71 -14.29
CA VAL A 75 -11.00 0.74 -15.10
C VAL A 75 -12.06 0.01 -14.27
N ALA A 76 -11.73 -0.40 -13.04
CA ALA A 76 -12.68 -1.05 -12.14
C ALA A 76 -13.85 -0.12 -11.77
N ILE A 77 -13.58 1.17 -11.57
CA ILE A 77 -14.64 2.18 -11.36
C ILE A 77 -15.53 2.29 -12.60
N ASP A 78 -14.95 2.35 -13.80
CA ASP A 78 -15.74 2.41 -15.05
C ASP A 78 -16.63 1.15 -15.19
N LEU A 79 -16.09 -0.03 -14.88
CA LEU A 79 -16.86 -1.29 -14.87
C LEU A 79 -17.99 -1.25 -13.84
N LEU A 80 -17.73 -0.76 -12.63
CA LEU A 80 -18.73 -0.64 -11.57
C LEU A 80 -19.87 0.31 -11.99
N LEU A 81 -19.52 1.46 -12.57
CA LEU A 81 -20.49 2.46 -13.03
C LEU A 81 -21.30 1.97 -14.23
N ALA A 82 -20.69 1.19 -15.13
CA ALA A 82 -21.37 0.59 -16.27
C ALA A 82 -22.45 -0.42 -15.85
N HIS A 83 -22.26 -1.10 -14.71
CA HIS A 83 -23.18 -2.12 -14.21
C HIS A 83 -24.01 -1.64 -13.01
N ARG A 84 -24.14 -0.32 -12.80
CA ARG A 84 -24.81 0.27 -11.62
C ARG A 84 -26.21 -0.31 -11.33
N ASP A 85 -26.95 -0.69 -12.37
CA ASP A 85 -28.32 -1.21 -12.25
C ASP A 85 -28.36 -2.61 -11.60
N GLN A 86 -27.19 -3.26 -11.51
CA GLN A 86 -26.97 -4.56 -10.87
C GLN A 86 -26.48 -4.41 -9.42
N LEU A 87 -26.17 -3.20 -8.93
CA LEU A 87 -25.81 -2.98 -7.52
C LEU A 87 -27.06 -3.00 -6.65
N ARG A 88 -27.21 -4.07 -5.87
CA ARG A 88 -28.28 -4.21 -4.88
C ARG A 88 -27.69 -4.61 -3.53
N GLY A 89 -28.21 -4.02 -2.47
CA GLY A 89 -27.73 -4.26 -1.11
C GLY A 89 -27.58 -2.99 -0.30
N SER A 90 -27.36 -3.19 0.99
CA SER A 90 -27.21 -2.16 2.01
C SER A 90 -25.81 -2.13 2.62
N ASP A 91 -25.00 -3.16 2.38
CA ASP A 91 -23.61 -3.26 2.82
C ASP A 91 -22.65 -3.69 1.69
N GLU A 92 -21.34 -3.59 1.94
CA GLU A 92 -20.29 -3.96 0.96
C GLU A 92 -20.42 -5.42 0.50
N GLY A 93 -20.76 -6.33 1.40
CA GLY A 93 -20.88 -7.76 1.12
C GLY A 93 -22.06 -8.08 0.19
N GLU A 94 -23.21 -7.46 0.43
CA GLU A 94 -24.39 -7.56 -0.43
C GLU A 94 -24.13 -6.96 -1.81
N LEU A 95 -23.57 -5.73 -1.86
CA LEU A 95 -23.22 -5.09 -3.13
C LEU A 95 -22.25 -5.94 -3.95
N ARG A 96 -21.27 -6.56 -3.27
CA ARG A 96 -20.31 -7.48 -3.89
C ARG A 96 -20.98 -8.75 -4.39
N ARG A 97 -21.85 -9.40 -3.61
CA ARG A 97 -22.59 -10.60 -4.04
C ARG A 97 -23.50 -10.32 -5.22
N SER A 98 -24.11 -9.12 -5.26
CA SER A 98 -24.98 -8.70 -6.35
C SER A 98 -24.23 -8.56 -7.69
N MET A 99 -22.96 -8.14 -7.65
CA MET A 99 -22.08 -7.99 -8.82
C MET A 99 -21.27 -9.24 -9.16
N MET A 100 -20.92 -10.06 -8.17
CA MET A 100 -19.99 -11.19 -8.28
C MET A 100 -20.56 -12.43 -7.57
N PRO A 101 -21.68 -13.01 -8.07
CA PRO A 101 -22.36 -14.11 -7.39
C PRO A 101 -21.56 -15.43 -7.37
N GLU A 102 -20.64 -15.62 -8.32
CA GLU A 102 -19.92 -16.90 -8.55
C GLU A 102 -18.43 -16.85 -8.21
N VAL A 103 -17.88 -15.69 -7.80
CA VAL A 103 -16.45 -15.61 -7.49
C VAL A 103 -16.26 -16.05 -6.04
N PRO A 104 -15.57 -17.18 -5.78
CA PRO A 104 -15.25 -17.57 -4.42
C PRO A 104 -14.60 -16.38 -3.73
N ASP A 105 -15.02 -16.07 -2.50
CA ASP A 105 -14.18 -15.29 -1.62
C ASP A 105 -12.81 -15.96 -1.63
N PHE A 106 -11.78 -15.32 -2.20
CA PHE A 106 -10.38 -15.77 -2.12
C PHE A 106 -9.91 -15.93 -0.66
N ARG A 107 -10.76 -15.53 0.29
CA ARG A 107 -10.66 -15.73 1.74
C ARG A 107 -11.10 -17.12 2.24
N SER A 108 -11.82 -17.92 1.45
CA SER A 108 -12.53 -19.12 1.95
C SER A 108 -11.88 -20.46 1.59
N SER A 109 -10.60 -20.49 1.19
CA SER A 109 -9.87 -21.77 1.04
C SER A 109 -8.87 -22.03 2.16
N ALA A 110 -8.98 -21.35 3.30
CA ALA A 110 -8.23 -21.68 4.49
C ALA A 110 -9.22 -21.99 5.63
N VAL A 111 -9.07 -23.19 6.19
CA VAL A 111 -9.62 -23.64 7.48
C VAL A 111 -11.08 -24.16 7.46
N ALA A 112 -11.35 -25.20 6.66
CA ALA A 112 -12.21 -26.28 7.16
C ALA A 112 -11.31 -27.22 7.97
N GLU A 113 -11.01 -26.86 9.23
CA GLU A 113 -10.44 -27.81 10.18
C GLU A 113 -11.52 -28.86 10.47
N SER A 114 -11.30 -30.04 9.90
CA SER A 114 -11.99 -31.27 10.21
C SER A 114 -12.21 -31.42 11.71
N GLY A 115 -13.45 -31.74 12.08
CA GLY A 115 -13.85 -31.88 13.47
C GLY A 115 -12.97 -32.86 14.25
N THR A 116 -12.50 -32.43 15.40
CA THR A 116 -12.16 -33.35 16.49
C THR A 116 -13.39 -33.49 17.36
N SER A 117 -14.19 -34.48 16.99
CA SER A 117 -15.22 -35.09 17.81
C SER A 117 -14.66 -35.46 19.20
N GLY A 118 -15.23 -34.86 20.25
CA GLY A 118 -15.50 -35.47 21.56
C GLY A 118 -14.34 -36.05 22.38
N VAL A 119 -13.99 -35.37 23.48
CA VAL A 119 -13.51 -36.04 24.70
C VAL A 119 -14.24 -35.40 25.90
N PRO A 120 -14.94 -36.16 26.75
CA PRO A 120 -15.78 -35.63 27.82
C PRO A 120 -15.01 -35.31 29.12
N ASP A 121 -15.62 -34.44 29.93
CA ASP A 121 -15.24 -34.10 31.31
C ASP A 121 -14.91 -35.32 32.17
N SER A 122 -13.77 -35.26 32.86
CA SER A 122 -13.44 -36.15 33.97
C SER A 122 -13.19 -35.34 35.24
N ARG A 123 -13.97 -35.71 36.25
CA ARG A 123 -14.11 -35.08 37.57
C ARG A 123 -12.85 -35.23 38.43
N THR A 124 -12.67 -34.25 39.30
CA THR A 124 -12.18 -34.28 40.69
C THR A 124 -11.67 -35.62 41.23
N THR A 125 -10.40 -35.67 41.63
CA THR A 125 -9.96 -36.22 42.93
C THR A 125 -8.51 -35.82 43.26
N ASP A 126 -8.36 -35.28 44.47
CA ASP A 126 -7.21 -35.29 45.38
C ASP A 126 -5.81 -34.76 45.00
N SER A 127 -5.41 -33.73 45.76
CA SER A 127 -4.03 -33.48 46.17
C SER A 127 -3.47 -34.67 46.97
N PRO A 128 -2.13 -34.86 47.01
CA PRO A 128 -1.43 -34.32 48.19
C PRO A 128 -0.07 -33.69 47.92
N ASP A 129 0.33 -32.90 48.91
CA ASP A 129 1.59 -32.18 49.06
C ASP A 129 2.84 -33.05 48.92
N PHE A 130 3.86 -32.52 48.24
CA PHE A 130 5.25 -32.85 48.56
C PHE A 130 6.11 -31.59 48.66
N ARG A 131 6.66 -31.41 49.85
CA ARG A 131 7.62 -30.38 50.22
C ARG A 131 9.00 -30.67 49.61
N SER A 132 9.72 -29.56 49.39
CA SER A 132 11.12 -29.33 49.77
C SER A 132 12.13 -29.12 48.62
N SER A 133 12.62 -27.88 48.59
CA SER A 133 14.04 -27.46 48.51
C SER A 133 14.99 -28.14 47.52
N GLY A 134 15.55 -27.35 46.60
CA GLY A 134 16.76 -27.71 45.87
C GLY A 134 17.28 -26.58 45.00
N VAL A 135 18.49 -26.13 45.29
CA VAL A 135 19.21 -24.98 44.72
C VAL A 135 19.87 -25.26 43.36
N ALA A 136 20.16 -24.16 42.66
CA ALA A 136 21.29 -23.91 41.75
C ALA A 136 21.13 -24.09 40.21
N ASN A 137 21.10 -22.92 39.57
CA ASN A 137 21.85 -22.49 38.37
C ASN A 137 22.10 -23.49 37.23
N SER A 138 21.54 -23.18 36.06
CA SER A 138 22.32 -23.28 34.83
C SER A 138 21.95 -22.17 33.83
N LEU A 139 23.00 -21.50 33.40
CA LEU A 139 23.11 -20.38 32.47
C LEU A 139 22.27 -20.59 31.20
N THR A 140 21.21 -19.80 31.03
CA THR A 140 20.52 -19.67 29.74
C THR A 140 21.27 -18.65 28.89
N PHE A 141 21.92 -19.17 27.85
CA PHE A 141 22.52 -18.41 26.75
C PHE A 141 21.47 -17.48 26.12
N GLY A 142 21.66 -16.17 26.27
CA GLY A 142 20.95 -15.17 25.46
C GLY A 142 21.61 -15.01 24.09
N PRO A 143 20.86 -14.98 22.97
CA PRO A 143 21.45 -14.66 21.69
C PRO A 143 21.66 -13.14 21.52
N ARG A 144 22.95 -12.77 21.56
CA ARG A 144 23.67 -11.76 20.76
C ARG A 144 22.91 -10.50 20.31
N ASN A 145 23.19 -9.40 21.00
CA ASN A 145 23.05 -8.05 20.43
C ASN A 145 24.02 -7.90 19.27
N TYR A 146 23.52 -7.56 18.08
CA TYR A 146 24.33 -7.10 16.98
C TYR A 146 24.85 -5.69 17.31
N GLU A 147 26.13 -5.61 17.66
CA GLU A 147 26.89 -4.36 17.63
C GLU A 147 26.83 -3.79 16.21
N ARG A 148 26.24 -2.61 16.10
CA ARG A 148 26.25 -1.79 14.90
C ARG A 148 27.60 -1.06 14.85
N PRO A 149 28.47 -1.27 13.84
CA PRO A 149 29.72 -0.52 13.75
C PRO A 149 29.45 0.93 13.33
N GLU A 150 30.11 1.84 14.05
CA GLU A 150 30.22 3.28 13.81
C GLU A 150 30.64 3.59 12.35
N PRO A 151 30.03 4.58 11.67
CA PRO A 151 30.61 5.14 10.46
C PRO A 151 31.74 6.11 10.83
N THR A 152 32.98 5.67 10.59
CA THR A 152 34.13 6.55 10.48
C THR A 152 34.00 7.41 9.22
N GLU A 153 33.77 8.72 9.38
CA GLU A 153 34.22 9.67 8.37
C GLU A 153 34.97 10.85 8.97
N SER A 154 36.10 11.08 8.32
CA SER A 154 37.23 11.88 8.71
C SER A 154 37.09 13.28 8.12
N ARG A 155 37.28 14.29 8.98
CA ARG A 155 38.17 15.44 8.72
C ARG A 155 37.82 16.37 7.55
N ARG A 156 37.18 17.50 7.88
CA ARG A 156 37.44 18.89 7.40
C ARG A 156 36.85 19.80 8.48
N GLY A 157 37.47 20.82 9.08
CA GLY A 157 38.62 21.64 8.74
C GLY A 157 38.23 23.11 8.97
N ARG A 158 38.83 23.74 10.00
CA ARG A 158 38.98 25.19 10.26
C ARG A 158 37.74 26.11 10.29
N ARG A 159 37.60 26.86 11.39
CA ARG A 159 37.87 28.31 11.51
C ARG A 159 37.10 28.87 12.72
N SER A 160 37.83 29.42 13.70
CA SER A 160 37.67 30.78 14.22
C SER A 160 38.86 31.07 15.13
#